data_AF-A0A7X6PC92-F1
#
_entry.id   AF-A0A7X6PC92-F1
#
_cell.length_a   1.000
_cell.length_b   1.000
_cell.length_c   1.000
_cell.angle_alpha   90.00
_cell.angle_beta   90.00
_cell.angle_gamma   90.00
#
_symmetry.space_group_name_H-M   'P 1'
#
loop_
_entity.id
_entity.type
_entity.pdbx_description
1 polymer ?
#
loop_
_entity_poly.entity_id
_entity_poly.type
_entity_poly.pdbx_seq_one_letter_code
_entity_poly.pdbx_strand_id
1 'polypeptide(L)'
;MNEIKLYLKTLMTAHDKTESAATVINSDKPYVDRVMNAPICRDQYSFLKEATRYVGVTKNFREVIDYFKTPAGETPAGFKFQYDFSENNVLRVDLVRDISYDRNGVKRPTNILFSADSANPYEVEPIKNMIANLTANPGIIYDLFINNPTANVGNKFKTRDEVMEEIGNILGPGCDISVELNNPFSDSINEILEEVARFKEMLSKYRIVIKVPHTGPVNSENVKELLEGDKKFQRAYDAGTTKDRLRGHNLALLLRDHGYRINFTLMF
;
A
#
# COMPACT_ATOMS: atom_id res chain seq x y z
N MET A 1 35.75 -6.63 5.59
CA MET A 1 35.87 -5.43 4.74
C MET A 1 35.05 -4.33 5.40
N ASN A 2 35.63 -3.16 5.65
CA ASN A 2 34.86 -2.02 6.16
C ASN A 2 33.96 -1.49 5.03
N GLU A 3 32.64 -1.53 5.20
CA GLU A 3 31.72 -0.90 4.26
C GLU A 3 31.79 0.62 4.40
N ILE A 4 32.19 1.30 3.33
CA ILE A 4 32.13 2.76 3.25
C ILE A 4 30.66 3.15 3.07
N LYS A 5 30.11 3.89 4.05
CA LYS A 5 28.75 4.44 3.96
C LYS A 5 28.78 5.85 3.39
N LEU A 6 28.12 6.04 2.25
CA LEU A 6 27.91 7.35 1.64
C LEU A 6 26.43 7.72 1.77
N TYR A 7 26.18 9.02 1.96
CA TYR A 7 24.83 9.54 2.18
C TYR A 7 24.56 10.68 1.21
N LEU A 8 23.28 10.98 0.96
CA LEU A 8 22.87 12.09 0.11
C LEU A 8 23.54 13.42 0.49
N LYS A 9 23.66 13.70 1.80
CA LYS A 9 24.36 14.90 2.31
C LYS A 9 25.82 15.04 1.86
N THR A 10 26.48 13.93 1.51
CA THR A 10 27.86 13.97 1.02
C THR A 10 27.97 14.72 -0.32
N LEU A 11 26.89 14.79 -1.12
CA LEU A 11 26.87 15.59 -2.36
C LEU A 11 26.80 17.10 -2.10
N MET A 12 26.44 17.51 -0.89
CA MET A 12 26.20 18.91 -0.50
C MET A 12 27.33 19.48 0.35
N THR A 13 28.36 18.67 0.64
CA THR A 13 29.55 19.10 1.37
C THR A 13 30.66 19.44 0.38
N ALA A 14 31.11 20.69 0.36
CA ALA A 14 32.35 21.06 -0.33
C ALA A 14 33.53 20.79 0.60
N HIS A 15 34.53 20.04 0.12
CA HIS A 15 35.76 19.82 0.88
C HIS A 15 36.84 20.86 0.56
N ASP A 16 36.79 21.46 -0.63
CA ASP A 16 37.69 22.53 -1.07
C ASP A 16 36.94 23.68 -1.74
N LYS A 17 37.54 24.89 -1.73
CA LYS A 17 36.95 26.12 -2.32
C LYS A 17 36.70 26.03 -3.84
N THR A 18 37.28 25.03 -4.50
CA THR A 18 37.14 24.80 -5.95
C THR A 18 36.06 23.76 -6.28
N GLU A 19 35.51 23.04 -5.31
CA GLU A 19 34.42 22.09 -5.52
C GLU A 19 33.06 22.80 -5.45
N SER A 20 32.26 22.70 -6.51
CA SER A 20 30.85 23.11 -6.46
C SER A 20 30.03 22.03 -5.77
N ALA A 21 29.67 22.24 -4.49
CA ALA A 21 28.70 21.40 -3.80
C ALA A 21 27.29 21.56 -4.41
N ALA A 22 26.52 20.48 -4.43
CA ALA A 22 25.11 20.59 -4.79
C ALA A 22 24.36 21.44 -3.75
N THR A 23 23.38 22.19 -4.20
CA THR A 23 22.56 23.04 -3.33
C THR A 23 21.12 22.53 -3.26
N VAL A 24 20.47 22.70 -2.11
CA VAL A 24 19.07 22.29 -1.95
C VAL A 24 18.16 23.32 -2.63
N ILE A 25 17.16 22.87 -3.37
CA ILE A 25 16.10 23.74 -3.87
C ILE A 25 15.35 24.31 -2.66
N ASN A 26 15.35 25.63 -2.50
CA ASN A 26 14.85 26.30 -1.29
C ASN A 26 13.42 25.91 -0.90
N SER A 27 12.51 25.78 -1.86
CA SER A 27 11.12 25.34 -1.62
C SER A 27 11.02 23.90 -1.11
N ASP A 28 12.07 23.09 -1.30
CA ASP A 28 12.14 21.66 -0.97
C ASP A 28 12.89 21.39 0.32
N LYS A 29 13.55 22.39 0.89
CA LYS A 29 14.33 22.27 2.11
C LYS A 29 13.65 21.46 3.23
N PRO A 30 12.39 21.73 3.65
CA PRO A 30 11.77 20.98 4.74
C PRO A 30 11.52 19.48 4.41
N TYR A 31 11.51 19.12 3.12
CA TYR A 31 11.37 17.74 2.67
C TYR A 31 12.73 17.06 2.47
N VAL A 32 13.70 17.75 1.86
CA VAL A 32 15.06 17.22 1.65
C VAL A 32 15.77 16.97 2.99
N ASP A 33 15.54 17.82 4.00
CA ASP A 33 16.11 17.66 5.34
C ASP A 33 15.76 16.27 5.96
N ARG A 34 14.67 15.61 5.52
CA ARG A 34 14.23 14.27 5.96
C ARG A 34 15.04 13.12 5.37
N VAL A 35 15.76 13.36 4.27
CA VAL A 35 16.48 12.32 3.50
C VAL A 35 17.98 12.59 3.37
N MET A 36 18.52 13.52 4.15
CA MET A 36 19.96 13.84 4.17
C MET A 36 20.85 12.63 4.48
N ASN A 37 20.34 11.69 5.29
CA ASN A 37 21.02 10.45 5.64
C ASN A 37 20.56 9.26 4.78
N ALA A 38 19.87 9.49 3.66
CA ALA A 38 19.54 8.43 2.72
C ALA A 38 20.84 7.86 2.13
N PRO A 39 21.01 6.53 2.11
CA PRO A 39 22.22 5.92 1.61
C PRO A 39 22.30 6.04 0.08
N ILE A 40 23.51 6.24 -0.41
CA ILE A 40 23.86 6.15 -1.84
C ILE A 40 25.05 5.20 -1.98
N CYS A 41 25.07 4.38 -3.04
CA CYS A 41 26.20 3.50 -3.29
C CYS A 41 27.37 4.28 -3.91
N ARG A 42 28.55 3.65 -3.97
CA ARG A 42 29.76 4.26 -4.55
C ARG A 42 29.55 4.72 -5.99
N ASP A 43 28.95 3.88 -6.83
CA ASP A 43 28.76 4.18 -8.25
C ASP A 43 27.79 5.34 -8.45
N GLN A 44 26.70 5.36 -7.66
CA GLN A 44 25.77 6.49 -7.60
C GLN A 44 26.50 7.77 -7.17
N TYR A 45 27.29 7.73 -6.11
CA TYR A 45 28.03 8.89 -5.64
C TYR A 45 29.00 9.43 -6.69
N SER A 46 29.79 8.56 -7.33
CA SER A 46 30.74 8.96 -8.38
C SER A 46 30.04 9.70 -9.53
N PHE A 47 28.91 9.16 -10.02
CA PHE A 47 28.12 9.83 -11.05
C PHE A 47 27.51 11.15 -10.55
N LEU A 48 26.85 11.12 -9.40
CA LEU A 48 26.07 12.25 -8.89
C LEU A 48 26.95 13.41 -8.45
N LYS A 49 28.16 13.17 -7.94
CA LYS A 49 29.10 14.21 -7.52
C LYS A 49 29.43 15.16 -8.67
N GLU A 50 29.61 14.63 -9.87
CA GLU A 50 29.96 15.43 -11.05
C GLU A 50 28.72 16.04 -11.70
N ALA A 51 27.63 15.27 -11.75
CA ALA A 51 26.43 15.62 -12.50
C ALA A 51 25.44 16.50 -11.72
N THR A 52 25.43 16.49 -10.39
CA THR A 52 24.39 17.16 -9.60
C THR A 52 24.77 18.60 -9.25
N ARG A 53 23.84 19.53 -9.48
CA ARG A 53 23.92 20.94 -9.04
C ARG A 53 22.85 21.30 -8.03
N TYR A 54 21.69 20.65 -8.14
CA TYR A 54 20.56 20.90 -7.27
C TYR A 54 19.98 19.59 -6.71
N VAL A 55 19.56 19.62 -5.45
CA VAL A 55 18.85 18.52 -4.79
C VAL A 55 17.46 18.97 -4.39
N GLY A 56 16.46 18.19 -4.74
CA GLY A 56 15.06 18.42 -4.37
C GLY A 56 14.31 17.13 -4.10
N VAL A 57 12.99 17.22 -4.04
CA VAL A 57 12.10 16.06 -3.94
C VAL A 57 11.07 16.06 -5.06
N THR A 58 10.48 14.91 -5.35
CA THR A 58 9.37 14.84 -6.31
C THR A 58 8.07 15.41 -5.72
N LYS A 59 7.07 15.63 -6.59
CA LYS A 59 5.71 15.95 -6.14
C LYS A 59 5.13 14.83 -5.27
N ASN A 60 5.32 13.57 -5.68
CA ASN A 60 4.82 12.40 -4.96
C ASN A 60 5.43 12.31 -3.55
N PHE A 61 6.72 12.60 -3.38
CA PHE A 61 7.35 12.69 -2.06
C PHE A 61 6.59 13.63 -1.13
N ARG A 62 6.26 14.84 -1.60
CA ARG A 62 5.50 15.84 -0.83
C ARG A 62 4.11 15.32 -0.48
N GLU A 63 3.39 14.81 -1.49
CA GLU A 63 2.05 14.23 -1.29
C GLU A 63 2.06 13.12 -0.24
N VAL A 64 3.07 12.25 -0.21
CA VAL A 64 3.21 11.17 0.77
C VAL A 64 3.47 11.71 2.17
N ILE A 65 4.44 12.63 2.32
CA ILE A 65 4.77 13.22 3.63
C ILE A 65 3.56 13.96 4.22
N ASP A 66 2.89 14.76 3.41
CA ASP A 66 1.77 15.60 3.83
C ASP A 66 0.53 14.75 4.14
N TYR A 67 0.23 13.74 3.32
CA TYR A 67 -0.90 12.84 3.53
C TYR A 67 -0.79 12.08 4.87
N PHE A 68 0.37 11.48 5.13
CA PHE A 68 0.58 10.72 6.38
C PHE A 68 0.96 11.59 7.57
N LYS A 69 1.08 12.92 7.40
CA LYS A 69 1.47 13.87 8.46
C LYS A 69 2.73 13.40 9.20
N THR A 70 3.72 12.98 8.44
CA THR A 70 4.91 12.31 8.99
C THR A 70 5.72 13.26 9.88
N PRO A 71 6.15 12.85 11.10
CA PRO A 71 6.97 13.67 11.99
C PRO A 71 8.18 14.30 11.30
N ALA A 72 8.55 15.52 11.70
CA ALA A 72 9.70 16.22 11.12
C ALA A 72 10.98 15.39 11.24
N GLY A 73 11.79 15.38 10.18
CA GLY A 73 13.02 14.59 10.12
C GLY A 73 12.83 13.11 9.77
N GLU A 74 11.59 12.62 9.63
CA GLU A 74 11.29 11.23 9.28
C GLU A 74 10.61 11.11 7.90
N THR A 75 10.62 9.89 7.35
CA THR A 75 9.77 9.47 6.22
C THR A 75 8.93 8.25 6.63
N PRO A 76 7.69 8.11 6.13
CA PRO A 76 6.76 7.10 6.60
C PRO A 76 7.22 5.69 6.23
N ALA A 77 6.80 4.70 7.03
CA ALA A 77 6.99 3.30 6.71
C ALA A 77 6.24 2.89 5.43
N GLY A 78 6.71 1.83 4.78
CA GLY A 78 6.14 1.30 3.55
C GLY A 78 6.55 2.05 2.30
N PHE A 79 7.64 2.82 2.34
CA PHE A 79 8.19 3.54 1.20
C PHE A 79 9.71 3.37 1.12
N LYS A 80 10.20 3.16 -0.10
CA LYS A 80 11.63 3.19 -0.40
C LYS A 80 12.03 4.51 -1.02
N PHE A 81 13.29 4.88 -0.86
CA PHE A 81 13.86 6.00 -1.60
C PHE A 81 14.15 5.58 -3.04
N GLN A 82 13.72 6.41 -3.98
CA GLN A 82 14.14 6.36 -5.38
C GLN A 82 14.78 7.70 -5.75
N TYR A 83 15.78 7.66 -6.62
CA TYR A 83 16.51 8.83 -7.07
C TYR A 83 16.22 9.06 -8.56
N ASP A 84 15.61 10.20 -8.87
CA ASP A 84 15.30 10.63 -10.23
C ASP A 84 16.22 11.79 -10.60
N PHE A 85 17.07 11.60 -11.60
CA PHE A 85 17.92 12.65 -12.14
C PHE A 85 17.25 13.28 -13.36
N SER A 86 16.98 14.58 -13.31
CA SER A 86 16.31 15.30 -14.40
C SER A 86 17.23 16.26 -15.14
N GLU A 87 16.69 16.88 -16.19
CA GLU A 87 17.29 18.06 -16.85
C GLU A 87 17.72 19.13 -15.84
N ASN A 88 18.69 19.97 -16.24
CA ASN A 88 19.28 21.04 -15.42
C ASN A 88 20.01 20.55 -14.16
N ASN A 89 20.58 19.32 -14.21
CA ASN A 89 21.45 18.79 -13.17
C ASN A 89 20.75 18.67 -11.79
N VAL A 90 19.46 18.35 -11.80
CA VAL A 90 18.65 18.24 -10.58
C VAL A 90 18.45 16.77 -10.20
N LEU A 91 18.91 16.41 -9.01
CA LEU A 91 18.62 15.14 -8.36
C LEU A 91 17.37 15.30 -7.48
N ARG A 92 16.33 14.50 -7.73
CA ARG A 92 15.13 14.44 -6.89
C ARG A 92 15.04 13.11 -6.16
N VAL A 93 14.66 13.17 -4.89
CA VAL A 93 14.32 11.98 -4.11
C VAL A 93 12.80 11.77 -4.16
N ASP A 94 12.38 10.54 -4.39
CA ASP A 94 10.99 10.09 -4.34
C ASP A 94 10.75 9.08 -3.22
N LEU A 95 9.50 8.97 -2.77
CA LEU A 95 8.99 7.92 -1.89
C LEU A 95 8.11 6.97 -2.69
N VAL A 96 8.68 5.83 -3.08
CA VAL A 96 7.96 4.82 -3.87
C VAL A 96 7.39 3.75 -2.93
N ARG A 97 6.11 3.42 -3.08
CA ARG A 97 5.43 2.42 -2.24
C ARG A 97 6.16 1.08 -2.29
N ASP A 98 6.58 0.60 -1.13
CA ASP A 98 7.22 -0.71 -0.96
C ASP A 98 7.08 -1.15 0.51
N ILE A 99 6.16 -2.08 0.78
CA ILE A 99 5.86 -2.54 2.15
C ILE A 99 7.00 -3.36 2.79
N SER A 100 8.06 -3.67 2.05
CA SER A 100 9.28 -4.26 2.61
C SER A 100 10.13 -3.26 3.40
N TYR A 101 9.80 -1.97 3.33
CA TYR A 101 10.49 -0.90 4.03
C TYR A 101 9.71 -0.43 5.26
N ASP A 102 10.42 -0.22 6.35
CA ASP A 102 9.97 0.55 7.51
C ASP A 102 10.28 2.04 7.28
N ARG A 103 10.03 2.88 8.28
CA ARG A 103 10.33 4.32 8.27
C ARG A 103 11.77 4.59 7.83
N ASN A 104 11.98 5.79 7.28
CA ASN A 104 13.31 6.27 6.89
C ASN A 104 13.98 5.45 5.78
N GLY A 105 13.18 4.78 4.94
CA GLY A 105 13.69 3.97 3.84
C GLY A 105 14.56 2.80 4.30
N VAL A 106 14.37 2.34 5.54
CA VAL A 106 15.10 1.20 6.11
C VAL A 106 14.34 -0.07 5.77
N LYS A 107 15.02 -1.09 5.25
CA LYS A 107 14.39 -2.40 5.05
C LYS A 107 13.94 -2.98 6.38
N ARG A 108 12.76 -3.60 6.40
CA ARG A 108 12.29 -4.39 7.55
C ARG A 108 13.36 -5.44 7.90
N PRO A 109 13.51 -5.80 9.18
CA PRO A 109 14.55 -6.73 9.63
C PRO A 109 14.35 -8.15 9.13
N THR A 110 13.14 -8.51 8.72
CA THR A 110 12.79 -9.82 8.18
C THR A 110 12.67 -9.77 6.66
N ASN A 111 13.18 -10.79 5.98
CA ASN A 111 12.96 -10.99 4.54
C ASN A 111 11.57 -11.59 4.23
N ILE A 112 10.73 -11.76 5.25
CA ILE A 112 9.38 -12.29 5.17
C ILE A 112 8.42 -11.19 5.60
N LEU A 113 7.36 -10.99 4.83
CA LEU A 113 6.28 -10.05 5.12
C LEU A 113 5.10 -10.83 5.71
N PHE A 114 4.78 -10.55 6.97
CA PHE A 114 3.63 -11.16 7.62
C PHE A 114 2.34 -10.45 7.23
N SER A 115 1.30 -11.25 7.01
CA SER A 115 -0.06 -10.78 6.77
C SER A 115 -0.97 -11.27 7.89
N ALA A 116 -1.84 -10.39 8.40
CA ALA A 116 -2.95 -10.80 9.26
C ALA A 116 -4.23 -11.00 8.44
N ASP A 117 -5.03 -11.99 8.77
CA ASP A 117 -6.37 -12.21 8.20
C ASP A 117 -7.41 -11.96 9.30
N SER A 118 -7.81 -10.70 9.45
CA SER A 118 -8.65 -10.26 10.57
C SER A 118 -9.38 -8.96 10.23
N ALA A 119 -10.54 -8.76 10.86
CA ALA A 119 -11.27 -7.50 10.89
C ALA A 119 -11.48 -7.00 12.32
N ASN A 120 -10.77 -7.56 13.30
CA ASN A 120 -10.90 -7.21 14.71
C ASN A 120 -9.85 -6.17 15.13
N PRO A 121 -10.21 -4.89 15.32
CA PRO A 121 -9.24 -3.85 15.71
C PRO A 121 -8.49 -4.17 17.01
N TYR A 122 -9.13 -4.88 17.95
CA TYR A 122 -8.53 -5.24 19.24
C TYR A 122 -7.40 -6.27 19.11
N GLU A 123 -7.47 -7.14 18.11
CA GLU A 123 -6.41 -8.11 17.79
C GLU A 123 -5.34 -7.52 16.89
N VAL A 124 -5.70 -6.56 16.03
CA VAL A 124 -4.78 -5.91 15.10
C VAL A 124 -3.84 -4.94 15.82
N GLU A 125 -4.33 -4.16 16.78
CA GLU A 125 -3.53 -3.19 17.55
C GLU A 125 -2.22 -3.77 18.14
N PRO A 126 -2.22 -4.92 18.86
CA PRO A 126 -0.98 -5.46 19.43
C PRO A 126 0.02 -5.99 18.39
N ILE A 127 -0.43 -6.34 17.17
CA ILE A 127 0.43 -6.92 16.12
C ILE A 127 0.79 -5.91 15.02
N LYS A 128 0.31 -4.67 15.08
CA LYS A 128 0.39 -3.67 13.99
C LYS A 128 1.80 -3.42 13.46
N ASN A 129 2.82 -3.49 14.33
CA ASN A 129 4.21 -3.26 13.96
C ASN A 129 4.89 -4.52 13.37
N MET A 130 4.26 -5.68 13.46
CA MET A 130 4.79 -6.95 12.96
C MET A 130 4.33 -7.28 11.55
N ILE A 131 3.14 -6.79 11.17
CA ILE A 131 2.55 -7.10 9.87
C ILE A 131 2.88 -6.02 8.82
N ALA A 132 2.90 -6.45 7.56
CA ALA A 132 3.08 -5.59 6.40
C ALA A 132 1.84 -5.55 5.51
N ASN A 133 0.91 -6.49 5.72
CA ASN A 133 -0.39 -6.53 5.05
C ASN A 133 -1.47 -6.99 6.04
N LEU A 134 -2.69 -6.52 5.83
CA LEU A 134 -3.90 -7.08 6.43
C LEU A 134 -4.86 -7.48 5.30
N THR A 135 -5.44 -8.65 5.40
CA THR A 135 -6.53 -9.11 4.53
C THR A 135 -7.83 -9.18 5.32
N ALA A 136 -8.90 -8.70 4.70
CA ALA A 136 -10.25 -8.86 5.20
C ALA A 136 -11.20 -9.20 4.05
N ASN A 137 -12.16 -10.06 4.32
CA ASN A 137 -13.27 -10.39 3.41
C ASN A 137 -14.60 -10.13 4.14
N PRO A 138 -15.74 -10.05 3.41
CA PRO A 138 -17.04 -9.80 4.02
C PRO A 138 -17.37 -10.74 5.18
N GLY A 139 -17.07 -12.04 5.09
CA GLY A 139 -17.34 -12.99 6.17
C GLY A 139 -16.56 -12.68 7.45
N ILE A 140 -15.26 -12.34 7.35
CA ILE A 140 -14.46 -11.93 8.51
C ILE A 140 -15.01 -10.65 9.14
N ILE A 141 -15.41 -9.68 8.32
CA ILE A 141 -15.90 -8.40 8.81
C ILE A 141 -17.28 -8.54 9.46
N TYR A 142 -18.24 -9.14 8.76
CA TYR A 142 -19.62 -9.22 9.22
C TYR A 142 -19.81 -10.32 10.26
N ASP A 143 -19.37 -11.55 9.96
CA ASP A 143 -19.71 -12.71 10.79
C ASP A 143 -18.78 -12.84 11.99
N LEU A 144 -17.47 -12.68 11.78
CA LEU A 144 -16.48 -12.89 12.84
C LEU A 144 -16.32 -11.66 13.75
N PHE A 145 -16.61 -10.46 13.27
CA PHE A 145 -16.45 -9.22 14.03
C PHE A 145 -17.78 -8.47 14.29
N ILE A 146 -18.39 -7.80 13.30
CA ILE A 146 -19.52 -6.88 13.53
C ILE A 146 -20.68 -7.56 14.26
N ASN A 147 -21.08 -8.75 13.80
CA ASN A 147 -22.20 -9.51 14.36
C ASN A 147 -21.79 -10.40 15.54
N ASN A 148 -20.53 -10.38 15.95
CA ASN A 148 -20.03 -11.14 17.08
C ASN A 148 -19.92 -10.24 18.33
N PRO A 149 -20.86 -10.34 19.30
CA PRO A 149 -20.88 -9.46 20.47
C PRO A 149 -19.67 -9.66 21.40
N THR A 150 -18.99 -10.80 21.34
CA THR A 150 -17.76 -11.04 22.10
C THR A 150 -16.57 -10.33 21.47
N ALA A 151 -16.50 -10.28 20.13
CA ALA A 151 -15.41 -9.61 19.42
C ALA A 151 -15.64 -8.09 19.32
N ASN A 152 -16.85 -7.65 18.95
CA ASN A 152 -17.24 -6.24 18.89
C ASN A 152 -17.70 -5.76 20.28
N VAL A 153 -16.74 -5.57 21.17
CA VAL A 153 -16.96 -5.24 22.59
C VAL A 153 -17.83 -3.99 22.73
N GLY A 154 -18.95 -4.15 23.45
CA GLY A 154 -19.91 -3.06 23.66
C GLY A 154 -20.67 -2.66 22.39
N ASN A 155 -20.60 -3.45 21.32
CA ASN A 155 -21.21 -3.17 20.02
C ASN A 155 -20.77 -1.80 19.48
N LYS A 156 -19.47 -1.49 19.62
CA LYS A 156 -18.87 -0.19 19.25
C LYS A 156 -18.97 0.08 17.75
N PHE A 157 -18.74 -0.94 16.92
CA PHE A 157 -18.73 -0.82 15.46
C PHE A 157 -20.05 -1.32 14.86
N LYS A 158 -20.61 -0.57 13.90
CA LYS A 158 -21.89 -0.87 13.25
C LYS A 158 -21.74 -1.19 11.76
N THR A 159 -20.73 -0.61 11.14
CA THR A 159 -20.56 -0.68 9.69
C THR A 159 -19.18 -1.20 9.33
N ARG A 160 -19.08 -1.81 8.15
CA ARG A 160 -17.79 -2.20 7.56
C ARG A 160 -16.83 -1.01 7.47
N ASP A 161 -17.36 0.17 7.17
CA ASP A 161 -16.56 1.38 6.98
C ASP A 161 -15.90 1.81 8.28
N GLU A 162 -16.65 1.84 9.39
CA GLU A 162 -16.09 2.14 10.72
C GLU A 162 -14.97 1.16 11.11
N VAL A 163 -15.15 -0.13 10.79
CA VAL A 163 -14.13 -1.17 11.06
C VAL A 163 -12.88 -0.93 10.23
N MET A 164 -13.04 -0.71 8.93
CA MET A 164 -11.90 -0.52 8.02
C MET A 164 -11.17 0.79 8.28
N GLU A 165 -11.88 1.86 8.66
CA GLU A 165 -11.28 3.13 9.05
C GLU A 165 -10.44 2.98 10.32
N GLU A 166 -10.96 2.32 11.35
CA GLU A 166 -10.21 2.06 12.59
C GLU A 166 -8.98 1.19 12.33
N ILE A 167 -9.11 0.12 11.54
CA ILE A 167 -7.96 -0.71 11.12
C ILE A 167 -6.93 0.15 10.37
N GLY A 168 -7.37 1.03 9.48
CA GLY A 168 -6.52 1.99 8.80
C GLY A 168 -5.77 2.90 9.76
N ASN A 169 -6.44 3.41 10.81
CA ASN A 169 -5.82 4.26 11.82
C ASN A 169 -4.78 3.52 12.65
N ILE A 170 -5.09 2.27 13.05
CA ILE A 170 -4.19 1.40 13.80
C ILE A 170 -2.92 1.10 13.01
N LEU A 171 -3.05 0.65 11.76
CA LEU A 171 -1.92 0.14 10.98
C LEU A 171 -0.99 1.22 10.41
N GLY A 172 -1.47 2.46 10.31
CA GLY A 172 -0.68 3.57 9.81
C GLY A 172 -0.20 3.38 8.35
N PRO A 173 0.94 4.00 7.95
CA PRO A 173 1.39 3.99 6.57
C PRO A 173 2.06 2.68 6.13
N GLY A 174 2.66 1.93 7.05
CA GLY A 174 3.57 0.81 6.73
C GLY A 174 2.88 -0.48 6.29
N CYS A 175 1.56 -0.53 6.31
CA CYS A 175 0.78 -1.73 6.02
C CYS A 175 -0.11 -1.53 4.79
N ASP A 176 -0.16 -2.52 3.90
CA ASP A 176 -1.20 -2.63 2.90
C ASP A 176 -2.47 -3.25 3.49
N ILE A 177 -3.64 -2.84 2.99
CA ILE A 177 -4.93 -3.30 3.48
C ILE A 177 -5.72 -3.83 2.28
N SER A 178 -5.82 -5.15 2.20
CA SER A 178 -6.53 -5.89 1.18
C SER A 178 -7.99 -6.08 1.58
N VAL A 179 -8.91 -5.44 0.86
CA VAL A 179 -10.36 -5.55 1.08
C VAL A 179 -11.05 -6.17 -0.12
N GLU A 180 -11.96 -7.09 0.14
CA GLU A 180 -12.79 -7.71 -0.90
C GLU A 180 -14.10 -6.93 -1.09
N LEU A 181 -14.58 -6.88 -2.33
CA LEU A 181 -15.86 -6.27 -2.68
C LEU A 181 -17.01 -7.00 -1.99
N ASN A 182 -18.09 -6.30 -1.67
CA ASN A 182 -19.30 -6.95 -1.17
C ASN A 182 -19.93 -7.85 -2.24
N ASN A 183 -19.93 -7.40 -3.49
CA ASN A 183 -20.44 -8.17 -4.61
C ASN A 183 -19.47 -8.12 -5.81
N PRO A 184 -18.43 -8.97 -5.83
CA PRO A 184 -17.53 -9.08 -6.98
C PRO A 184 -18.23 -9.64 -8.24
N PHE A 185 -19.48 -10.10 -8.10
CA PHE A 185 -20.30 -10.63 -9.18
C PHE A 185 -21.28 -9.59 -9.75
N SER A 186 -21.30 -8.34 -9.26
CA SER A 186 -22.17 -7.30 -9.83
C SER A 186 -21.87 -7.07 -11.31
N ASP A 187 -22.92 -7.04 -12.14
CA ASP A 187 -22.80 -6.66 -13.55
C ASP A 187 -22.72 -5.13 -13.75
N SER A 188 -22.90 -4.36 -12.67
CA SER A 188 -22.72 -2.91 -12.66
C SER A 188 -21.26 -2.53 -12.39
N ILE A 189 -20.56 -2.06 -13.43
CA ILE A 189 -19.21 -1.50 -13.30
C ILE A 189 -19.21 -0.28 -12.36
N ASN A 190 -20.24 0.56 -12.42
CA ASN A 190 -20.32 1.77 -11.60
C ASN A 190 -20.40 1.42 -10.11
N GLU A 191 -21.20 0.41 -9.74
CA GLU A 191 -21.30 -0.04 -8.34
C GLU A 191 -19.95 -0.52 -7.80
N ILE A 192 -19.23 -1.30 -8.61
CA ILE A 192 -17.87 -1.77 -8.28
C ILE A 192 -16.92 -0.59 -8.11
N LEU A 193 -16.92 0.36 -9.05
CA LEU A 193 -16.02 1.52 -9.03
C LEU A 193 -16.32 2.48 -7.86
N GLU A 194 -17.59 2.68 -7.53
CA GLU A 194 -18.02 3.46 -6.37
C GLU A 194 -17.58 2.82 -5.06
N GLU A 195 -17.74 1.50 -4.93
CA GLU A 195 -17.29 0.76 -3.74
C GLU A 195 -15.77 0.87 -3.52
N VAL A 196 -14.96 0.64 -4.56
CA VAL A 196 -13.50 0.76 -4.43
C VAL A 196 -13.03 2.20 -4.23
N ALA A 197 -13.75 3.19 -4.78
CA ALA A 197 -13.43 4.60 -4.57
C ALA A 197 -13.63 5.00 -3.11
N ARG A 198 -14.73 4.54 -2.49
CA ARG A 198 -14.99 4.76 -1.06
C ARG A 198 -13.88 4.16 -0.18
N PHE A 199 -13.43 2.95 -0.50
CA PHE A 199 -12.29 2.36 0.22
C PHE A 199 -10.99 3.13 0.00
N LYS A 200 -10.75 3.65 -1.21
CA LYS A 200 -9.56 4.46 -1.51
C LYS A 200 -9.55 5.79 -0.77
N GLU A 201 -10.69 6.43 -0.57
CA GLU A 201 -10.82 7.64 0.24
C GLU A 201 -10.41 7.37 1.69
N MET A 202 -10.99 6.31 2.27
CA MET A 202 -10.76 5.91 3.66
C MET A 202 -9.33 5.40 3.91
N LEU A 203 -8.82 4.54 3.02
CA LEU A 203 -7.55 3.83 3.22
C LEU A 203 -6.38 4.45 2.46
N SER A 204 -6.59 5.49 1.66
CA SER A 204 -5.63 6.09 0.73
C SER A 204 -5.29 5.24 -0.49
N LYS A 205 -4.90 5.91 -1.58
CA LYS A 205 -4.27 5.29 -2.76
C LYS A 205 -3.00 4.49 -2.44
N TYR A 206 -2.35 4.76 -1.31
CA TYR A 206 -1.06 4.16 -0.95
C TYR A 206 -1.21 2.82 -0.22
N ARG A 207 -2.31 2.59 0.50
CA ARG A 207 -2.49 1.39 1.34
C ARG A 207 -3.54 0.43 0.81
N ILE A 208 -4.54 0.93 0.09
CA ILE A 208 -5.60 0.09 -0.46
C ILE A 208 -5.06 -0.95 -1.44
N VAL A 209 -5.53 -2.18 -1.28
CA VAL A 209 -5.39 -3.27 -2.25
C VAL A 209 -6.78 -3.90 -2.39
N ILE A 210 -7.25 -4.12 -3.61
CA ILE A 210 -8.56 -4.75 -3.85
C ILE A 210 -8.35 -6.25 -3.99
N LYS A 211 -9.02 -6.99 -3.13
CA LYS A 211 -9.02 -8.45 -3.13
C LYS A 211 -10.09 -8.92 -4.12
N VAL A 212 -9.68 -9.64 -5.16
CA VAL A 212 -10.54 -10.07 -6.26
C VAL A 212 -10.59 -11.59 -6.28
N PRO A 213 -11.77 -12.23 -6.22
CA PRO A 213 -11.86 -13.68 -6.24
C PRO A 213 -11.56 -14.25 -7.63
N HIS A 214 -10.91 -15.39 -7.65
CA HIS A 214 -10.92 -16.27 -8.81
C HIS A 214 -12.30 -16.95 -8.86
N THR A 215 -13.09 -16.61 -9.87
CA THR A 215 -14.54 -16.85 -9.88
C THR A 215 -14.93 -18.27 -10.28
N GLY A 216 -14.07 -18.98 -11.03
CA GLY A 216 -14.34 -20.36 -11.46
C GLY A 216 -15.72 -20.49 -12.15
N PRO A 217 -16.63 -21.35 -11.67
CA PRO A 217 -18.00 -21.49 -12.20
C PRO A 217 -19.03 -20.51 -11.61
N VAL A 218 -18.63 -19.64 -10.66
CA VAL A 218 -19.52 -18.74 -9.93
C VAL A 218 -19.71 -17.43 -10.70
N ASN A 219 -20.96 -16.97 -10.81
CA ASN A 219 -21.36 -15.75 -11.50
C ASN A 219 -22.60 -15.09 -10.86
N SER A 220 -23.08 -13.97 -11.42
CA SER A 220 -24.21 -13.21 -10.89
C SER A 220 -25.52 -14.01 -10.80
N GLU A 221 -25.70 -15.03 -11.64
CA GLU A 221 -26.93 -15.82 -11.69
C GLU A 221 -26.98 -16.89 -10.58
N ASN A 222 -25.81 -17.43 -10.20
CA ASN A 222 -25.71 -18.59 -9.31
C ASN A 222 -25.04 -18.30 -7.95
N VAL A 223 -24.41 -17.15 -7.73
CA VAL A 223 -23.73 -16.81 -6.46
C VAL A 223 -24.65 -16.95 -5.24
N LYS A 224 -25.94 -16.69 -5.40
CA LYS A 224 -26.95 -16.85 -4.33
C LYS A 224 -27.00 -18.25 -3.73
N GLU A 225 -26.63 -19.30 -4.49
CA GLU A 225 -26.55 -20.68 -3.98
C GLU A 225 -25.52 -20.83 -2.85
N LEU A 226 -24.50 -19.96 -2.81
CA LEU A 226 -23.49 -19.94 -1.75
C LEU A 226 -23.92 -19.14 -0.52
N LEU A 227 -24.95 -18.31 -0.64
CA LEU A 227 -25.38 -17.38 0.39
C LEU A 227 -26.67 -17.83 1.07
N GLU A 228 -27.56 -18.49 0.33
CA GLU A 228 -28.91 -18.86 0.74
C GLU A 228 -29.10 -20.38 0.82
N GLY A 229 -30.19 -20.82 1.46
CA GLY A 229 -30.58 -22.22 1.51
C GLY A 229 -29.59 -23.12 2.27
N ASP A 230 -29.26 -24.28 1.67
CA ASP A 230 -28.29 -25.24 2.23
C ASP A 230 -26.83 -24.83 1.99
N LYS A 231 -26.62 -23.69 1.30
CA LYS A 231 -25.31 -23.10 0.97
C LYS A 231 -24.41 -24.05 0.16
N LYS A 232 -25.00 -24.98 -0.60
CA LYS A 232 -24.28 -25.88 -1.50
C LYS A 232 -24.38 -25.40 -2.94
N PHE A 233 -23.21 -25.28 -3.56
CA PHE A 233 -23.11 -24.94 -4.97
C PHE A 233 -23.40 -26.16 -5.85
N GLN A 234 -24.35 -26.05 -6.76
CA GLN A 234 -24.84 -27.20 -7.53
C GLN A 234 -23.92 -27.59 -8.69
N ARG A 235 -23.11 -26.66 -9.20
CA ARG A 235 -22.20 -26.92 -10.32
C ARG A 235 -20.86 -27.46 -9.82
N ALA A 236 -20.27 -28.37 -10.58
CA ALA A 236 -18.90 -28.80 -10.33
C ALA A 236 -17.93 -27.62 -10.47
N TYR A 237 -16.81 -27.69 -9.76
CA TYR A 237 -15.79 -26.62 -9.72
C TYR A 237 -15.19 -26.30 -11.10
N ASP A 238 -15.25 -27.24 -12.04
CA ASP A 238 -14.75 -27.12 -13.41
C ASP A 238 -15.87 -26.89 -14.45
N ALA A 239 -17.14 -26.84 -14.06
CA ALA A 239 -18.27 -26.71 -14.99
C ALA A 239 -18.55 -25.26 -15.45
N GLY A 240 -17.65 -24.31 -15.17
CA GLY A 240 -17.78 -22.91 -15.59
C GLY A 240 -17.46 -22.71 -17.07
N THR A 241 -18.17 -21.78 -17.72
CA THR A 241 -17.82 -21.33 -19.07
C THR A 241 -16.49 -20.54 -19.06
N THR A 242 -15.91 -20.28 -20.23
CA THR A 242 -14.75 -19.39 -20.35
C THR A 242 -15.03 -18.00 -19.75
N LYS A 243 -16.26 -17.49 -19.93
CA LYS A 243 -16.67 -16.19 -19.36
C LYS A 243 -16.67 -16.22 -17.83
N ASP A 244 -17.20 -17.28 -17.23
CA ASP A 244 -17.24 -17.44 -15.77
C ASP A 244 -15.81 -17.49 -15.19
N ARG A 245 -14.94 -18.31 -15.81
CA ARG A 245 -13.54 -18.50 -15.37
C ARG A 245 -12.69 -17.24 -15.51
N LEU A 246 -12.96 -16.40 -16.52
CA LEU A 246 -12.21 -15.17 -16.75
C LEU A 246 -12.83 -13.94 -16.08
N ARG A 247 -14.00 -14.04 -15.42
CA ARG A 247 -14.65 -12.89 -14.79
C ARG A 247 -13.76 -12.20 -13.77
N GLY A 248 -13.18 -12.94 -12.82
CA GLY A 248 -12.24 -12.38 -11.83
C GLY A 248 -11.03 -11.70 -12.46
N HIS A 249 -10.51 -12.25 -13.56
CA HIS A 249 -9.39 -11.66 -14.31
C HIS A 249 -9.79 -10.35 -15.00
N ASN A 250 -10.96 -10.31 -15.64
CA ASN A 250 -11.48 -9.10 -16.29
C ASN A 250 -11.78 -8.01 -15.27
N LEU A 251 -12.29 -8.36 -14.09
CA LEU A 251 -12.48 -7.43 -12.98
C LEU A 251 -11.12 -6.89 -12.48
N ALA A 252 -10.12 -7.75 -12.32
CA ALA A 252 -8.78 -7.31 -11.95
C ALA A 252 -8.19 -6.35 -13.00
N LEU A 253 -8.32 -6.63 -14.29
CA LEU A 253 -7.87 -5.74 -15.37
C LEU A 253 -8.57 -4.38 -15.31
N LEU A 254 -9.90 -4.38 -15.20
CA LEU A 254 -10.69 -3.15 -15.05
C LEU A 254 -10.18 -2.29 -13.89
N LEU A 255 -9.97 -2.90 -12.71
CA LEU A 255 -9.49 -2.18 -11.53
C LEU A 255 -8.04 -1.71 -11.68
N ARG A 256 -7.17 -2.50 -12.36
CA ARG A 256 -5.79 -2.09 -12.67
C ARG A 256 -5.76 -0.86 -13.58
N ASP A 257 -6.62 -0.80 -14.60
CA ASP A 257 -6.74 0.34 -15.51
C ASP A 257 -7.19 1.62 -14.79
N HIS A 258 -7.92 1.47 -13.66
CA HIS A 258 -8.30 2.57 -12.77
C HIS A 258 -7.28 2.85 -11.65
N GLY A 259 -6.09 2.25 -11.73
CA GLY A 259 -4.96 2.53 -10.84
C GLY A 259 -5.01 1.82 -9.48
N TYR A 260 -5.81 0.76 -9.34
CA TYR A 260 -5.85 -0.05 -8.12
C TYR A 260 -4.76 -1.13 -8.12
N ARG A 261 -4.36 -1.57 -6.92
CA ARG A 261 -3.53 -2.76 -6.72
C ARG A 261 -4.43 -3.94 -6.40
N ILE A 262 -4.08 -5.12 -6.90
CA ILE A 262 -4.94 -6.31 -6.83
C ILE A 262 -4.28 -7.41 -6.02
N ASN A 263 -5.08 -8.11 -5.21
CA ASN A 263 -4.72 -9.34 -4.54
C ASN A 263 -5.74 -10.42 -4.97
N PHE A 264 -5.31 -11.48 -5.65
CA PHE A 264 -6.23 -12.56 -6.00
C PHE A 264 -6.54 -13.43 -4.79
N THR A 265 -7.81 -13.82 -4.64
CA THR A 265 -8.27 -14.73 -3.58
C THR A 265 -9.03 -15.91 -4.18
N LEU A 266 -9.36 -16.91 -3.36
CA LEU A 266 -10.14 -18.09 -3.76
C LEU A 266 -9.51 -18.83 -4.95
N MET A 267 -8.17 -18.92 -4.96
CA MET A 267 -7.41 -19.70 -5.95
C MET A 267 -7.31 -21.15 -5.46
N PHE A 268 -7.88 -22.08 -6.23
CA PHE A 268 -7.91 -23.52 -5.95
C PHE A 268 -7.44 -24.32 -7.15
#